data_AF-A0A7X3K6J3-F1
#
_entry.id   AF-A0A7X3K6J3-F1
#
_cell.length_a   1.000
_cell.length_b   1.000
_cell.length_c   1.000
_cell.angle_alpha   90.00
_cell.angle_beta   90.00
_cell.angle_gamma   90.00
#
_symmetry.space_group_name_H-M   'P 1'
#
loop_
_entity.id
_entity.type
_entity.pdbx_description
1 polymer ?
#
loop_
_entity_poly.entity_id
_entity_poly.type
_entity_poly.pdbx_seq_one_letter_code
_entity_poly.pdbx_strand_id
1 'polypeptide(L)'
;MTTPDLDLIHTRAAAPADGFDRTVRTAGRVLVGVLFLWAGIDKVQGWQGALQEVVAGGLPAPTLMLALTVLLQVAGGAAIVAGRLLKPACWALAGFTALATVLYHGFWHATGAARHAELIPFMEHVCIVGGLLVVSTLEPGRR
;
A
#
# COMPACT_ATOMS: atom_id res chain seq x y z
N MET A 1 16.26 46.34 -41.72
CA MET A 1 17.08 45.72 -40.66
C MET A 1 16.14 44.87 -39.81
N THR A 2 15.94 43.63 -40.23
CA THR A 2 15.01 42.65 -39.65
C THR A 2 15.75 41.87 -38.57
N THR A 3 15.28 41.92 -37.33
CA THR A 3 15.76 41.03 -36.28
C THR A 3 15.40 39.59 -36.65
N PRO A 4 16.35 38.64 -36.68
CA PRO A 4 16.07 37.25 -37.03
C PRO A 4 15.27 36.55 -35.92
N ASP A 5 14.31 35.74 -36.32
CA ASP A 5 13.43 34.93 -35.49
C ASP A 5 14.20 34.07 -34.48
N LEU A 6 13.99 34.32 -33.18
CA LEU A 6 14.51 33.54 -32.06
C LEU A 6 13.48 32.50 -31.54
N ASP A 7 12.51 32.11 -32.37
CA ASP A 7 11.46 31.15 -32.00
C ASP A 7 11.87 29.67 -32.05
N LEU A 8 13.15 29.35 -32.26
CA LEU A 8 13.64 27.98 -32.46
C LEU A 8 14.09 27.24 -31.18
N ILE A 9 13.85 27.76 -29.97
CA ILE A 9 14.30 27.12 -28.72
C ILE A 9 13.16 26.39 -27.97
N HIS A 10 11.93 26.42 -28.48
CA HIS A 10 10.78 25.78 -27.82
C HIS A 10 10.16 24.61 -28.59
N THR A 11 10.90 23.95 -29.47
CA THR A 11 10.49 22.62 -29.94
C THR A 11 10.78 21.59 -28.85
N ARG A 12 9.92 21.55 -27.82
CA ARG A 12 9.90 20.46 -26.86
C ARG A 12 9.44 19.23 -27.63
N ALA A 13 10.37 18.45 -28.16
CA ALA A 13 10.09 17.12 -28.65
C ALA A 13 9.39 16.36 -27.50
N ALA A 14 8.09 16.12 -27.63
CA ALA A 14 7.34 15.35 -26.66
C ALA A 14 7.90 13.93 -26.70
N ALA A 15 8.69 13.57 -25.70
CA ALA A 15 9.41 12.31 -25.67
C ALA A 15 8.43 11.12 -25.47
N PRO A 16 8.66 9.98 -26.13
CA PRO A 16 7.87 8.74 -26.02
C PRO A 16 7.91 8.04 -24.64
N ALA A 17 8.40 8.72 -23.60
CA ALA A 17 8.55 8.21 -22.23
C ALA A 17 7.26 8.29 -21.39
N ASP A 18 6.26 9.04 -21.83
CA ASP A 18 5.02 9.28 -21.08
C ASP A 18 4.12 8.02 -20.96
N GLY A 19 4.09 7.18 -21.99
CA GLY A 19 3.29 5.95 -22.04
C GLY A 19 3.86 4.83 -21.16
N PHE A 20 5.18 4.64 -21.18
CA PHE A 20 5.85 3.64 -20.34
C PHE A 20 5.76 4.02 -18.87
N ASP A 21 6.06 5.27 -18.50
CA ASP A 21 5.98 5.76 -17.13
C ASP A 21 4.56 5.62 -16.55
N ARG A 22 3.53 5.91 -17.35
CA ARG A 22 2.13 5.74 -16.95
C ARG A 22 1.78 4.26 -16.71
N THR A 23 2.26 3.38 -17.58
CA THR A 23 2.05 1.93 -17.46
C THR A 23 2.69 1.40 -16.19
N VAL A 24 3.95 1.74 -15.92
CA VAL A 24 4.69 1.31 -14.73
C VAL A 24 4.04 1.83 -13.44
N ARG A 25 3.65 3.11 -13.39
CA ARG A 25 2.94 3.70 -12.24
C ARG A 25 1.60 3.02 -11.98
N THR A 26 0.85 2.73 -13.04
CA THR A 26 -0.44 2.03 -12.94
C THR A 26 -0.25 0.59 -12.45
N ALA A 27 0.72 -0.13 -13.01
CA ALA A 27 1.03 -1.49 -12.59
C ALA A 27 1.45 -1.54 -11.11
N GLY A 28 2.39 -0.70 -10.68
CA GLY A 28 2.83 -0.65 -9.28
C GLY A 28 1.69 -0.35 -8.31
N ARG A 29 0.83 0.63 -8.65
CA ARG A 29 -0.37 0.95 -7.88
C ARG A 29 -1.33 -0.23 -7.78
N VAL A 30 -1.63 -0.89 -8.90
CA VAL A 30 -2.54 -2.04 -8.92
C VAL A 30 -1.98 -3.21 -8.11
N LEU A 31 -0.68 -3.53 -8.25
CA LEU A 31 -0.04 -4.61 -7.49
C LEU A 31 -0.13 -4.37 -5.97
N VAL A 32 0.16 -3.15 -5.51
CA VAL A 32 0.02 -2.77 -4.10
C VAL A 32 -1.44 -2.89 -3.65
N GLY A 33 -2.40 -2.41 -4.46
CA GLY A 33 -3.82 -2.48 -4.10
C GLY A 33 -4.38 -3.91 -4.06
N VAL A 34 -3.95 -4.78 -4.99
CA VAL A 34 -4.35 -6.19 -5.06
C VAL A 34 -3.92 -6.97 -3.82
N LEU A 35 -2.74 -6.67 -3.27
CA LEU A 35 -2.27 -7.28 -2.02
C LEU A 35 -3.28 -7.08 -0.88
N PHE A 36 -3.81 -5.86 -0.73
CA PHE A 36 -4.78 -5.56 0.32
C PHE A 36 -6.17 -6.13 0.04
N LEU A 37 -6.60 -6.15 -1.23
CA LEU A 37 -7.83 -6.83 -1.63
C LEU A 37 -7.78 -8.32 -1.29
N TRP A 38 -6.68 -8.98 -1.66
CA TRP A 38 -6.46 -10.39 -1.36
C TRP A 38 -6.46 -10.62 0.16
N ALA A 39 -5.69 -9.85 0.93
CA ALA A 39 -5.61 -9.99 2.38
C ALA A 39 -6.96 -9.82 3.08
N GLY A 40 -7.81 -8.90 2.61
CA GLY A 40 -9.15 -8.68 3.14
C GLY A 40 -10.13 -9.80 2.78
N ILE A 41 -10.11 -10.27 1.52
CA ILE A 41 -10.96 -11.38 1.05
C ILE A 41 -10.59 -12.69 1.77
N ASP A 42 -9.30 -12.97 1.89
CA ASP A 42 -8.78 -14.13 2.59
C ASP A 42 -9.25 -14.17 4.06
N LYS A 43 -9.24 -13.02 4.75
CA LYS A 43 -9.81 -12.90 6.11
C LYS A 43 -11.32 -13.12 6.19
N VAL A 44 -12.08 -12.79 5.14
CA VAL A 44 -13.52 -13.09 5.09
C VAL A 44 -13.75 -14.58 4.91
N GLN A 45 -12.98 -15.22 4.03
CA GLN A 45 -13.08 -16.66 3.78
C GLN A 45 -12.59 -17.48 4.98
N GLY A 46 -11.52 -17.03 5.62
CA GLY A 46 -10.89 -17.61 6.81
C GLY A 46 -11.28 -16.94 8.12
N TRP A 47 -12.52 -16.46 8.25
CA TRP A 47 -12.94 -15.60 9.36
C TRP A 47 -12.60 -16.14 10.76
N GLN A 48 -12.80 -17.44 11.00
CA GLN A 48 -12.50 -18.05 12.30
C GLN A 48 -11.00 -18.03 12.62
N GLY A 49 -10.13 -18.32 11.64
CA GLY A 49 -8.68 -18.26 11.82
C GLY A 49 -8.20 -16.84 12.09
N ALA A 50 -8.66 -15.89 11.27
CA ALA A 50 -8.35 -14.47 11.46
C ALA A 50 -8.85 -13.94 12.81
N LEU A 51 -10.01 -14.40 13.29
CA LEU A 51 -10.53 -14.02 14.60
C LEU A 51 -9.65 -14.55 15.74
N GLN A 52 -9.14 -15.79 15.61
CA GLN A 52 -8.21 -16.36 16.60
C GLN A 52 -6.90 -15.57 16.66
N GLU A 53 -6.37 -15.11 15.53
CA GLU A 53 -5.20 -14.22 15.50
C GLU A 53 -5.47 -12.91 16.27
N VAL A 54 -6.62 -12.28 16.02
CA VAL A 54 -6.99 -11.03 16.70
C VAL A 54 -7.17 -11.23 18.21
N VAL A 55 -7.78 -12.35 18.61
CA VAL A 55 -7.91 -12.75 20.03
C VAL A 55 -6.54 -12.97 20.67
N ALA A 56 -5.64 -13.68 19.98
CA ALA A 56 -4.28 -13.94 20.46
C ALA A 56 -3.46 -12.65 20.64
N GLY A 57 -3.74 -11.63 19.81
CA GLY A 57 -3.15 -10.29 19.95
C GLY A 57 -3.66 -9.48 21.15
N GLY A 58 -4.67 -9.96 21.88
CA GLY A 58 -5.18 -9.31 23.09
C GLY A 58 -5.95 -8.00 22.85
N LEU A 59 -6.44 -7.77 21.62
CA LEU A 59 -7.16 -6.56 21.27
C LEU A 59 -8.59 -6.54 21.87
N PRO A 60 -9.09 -5.38 22.32
CA PRO A 60 -10.47 -5.25 22.77
C PRO A 60 -11.45 -5.43 21.61
N ALA A 61 -12.61 -6.04 21.88
CA ALA A 61 -13.64 -6.34 20.89
C ALA A 61 -13.10 -7.01 19.59
N PRO A 62 -12.54 -8.23 19.65
CA PRO A 62 -11.84 -8.87 18.53
C PRO A 62 -12.65 -8.93 17.23
N THR A 63 -13.94 -9.26 17.32
CA THR A 63 -14.83 -9.32 16.15
C THR A 63 -14.97 -7.96 15.46
N LEU A 64 -15.05 -6.88 16.23
CA LEU A 64 -15.13 -5.52 15.68
C LEU A 64 -13.79 -5.11 15.04
N MET A 65 -12.67 -5.41 15.69
CA MET A 65 -11.33 -5.13 15.14
C MET A 65 -11.07 -5.89 13.84
N LEU A 66 -11.48 -7.16 13.76
CA LEU A 66 -11.40 -7.95 12.53
C LEU A 66 -12.29 -7.35 11.43
N ALA A 67 -13.53 -7.00 11.74
CA ALA A 67 -14.44 -6.38 10.78
C ALA A 67 -13.89 -5.05 10.23
N LEU A 68 -13.33 -4.19 11.10
CA LEU A 68 -12.68 -2.94 10.69
C LEU A 68 -11.43 -3.19 9.85
N THR A 69 -10.64 -4.21 10.20
CA THR A 69 -9.46 -4.62 9.43
C THR A 69 -9.85 -5.03 8.01
N VAL A 70 -10.84 -5.92 7.88
CA VAL A 70 -11.36 -6.36 6.57
C VAL A 70 -11.91 -5.17 5.77
N LEU A 71 -12.72 -4.32 6.41
CA LEU A 71 -13.29 -3.14 5.75
C LEU A 71 -12.18 -2.23 5.22
N LEU A 72 -11.17 -1.93 6.03
CA LEU A 72 -10.05 -1.08 5.64
C LEU A 72 -9.23 -1.70 4.50
N GLN A 73 -8.92 -3.00 4.58
CA GLN A 73 -8.14 -3.71 3.56
C GLN A 73 -8.88 -3.77 2.22
N VAL A 74 -10.15 -4.14 2.23
CA VAL A 74 -10.96 -4.25 1.00
C VAL A 74 -11.25 -2.87 0.41
N ALA A 75 -11.74 -1.92 1.21
CA ALA A 75 -12.06 -0.58 0.71
C ALA A 75 -10.81 0.20 0.29
N GLY A 76 -9.74 0.13 1.09
CA GLY A 76 -8.46 0.77 0.79
C GLY A 76 -7.79 0.15 -0.44
N GLY A 77 -7.75 -1.18 -0.52
CA GLY A 77 -7.22 -1.89 -1.70
C GLY A 77 -7.99 -1.55 -2.97
N ALA A 78 -9.33 -1.56 -2.92
CA ALA A 78 -10.18 -1.17 -4.04
C ALA A 78 -9.95 0.29 -4.46
N ALA A 79 -9.84 1.22 -3.51
CA ALA A 79 -9.54 2.62 -3.75
C ALA A 79 -8.19 2.80 -4.47
N ILE A 80 -7.15 2.11 -3.99
CA ILE A 80 -5.82 2.12 -4.61
C ILE A 80 -5.88 1.55 -6.04
N VAL A 81 -6.53 0.40 -6.27
CA VAL A 81 -6.68 -0.20 -7.62
C VAL A 81 -7.47 0.71 -8.56
N ALA A 82 -8.55 1.33 -8.09
CA ALA A 82 -9.35 2.26 -8.87
C ALA A 82 -8.65 3.61 -9.10
N GLY A 83 -7.61 3.93 -8.32
CA GLY A 83 -6.91 5.21 -8.38
C GLY A 83 -7.75 6.36 -7.82
N ARG A 84 -8.70 6.07 -6.94
CA ARG A 84 -9.59 7.03 -6.29
C ARG A 84 -9.24 7.11 -4.82
N LEU A 85 -9.33 8.29 -4.21
CA LEU A 85 -8.95 8.50 -2.80
C LEU A 85 -7.54 7.93 -2.51
N LEU A 86 -6.62 8.06 -3.47
CA LEU A 86 -5.38 7.29 -3.49
C LEU A 86 -4.52 7.62 -2.27
N LYS A 87 -4.29 8.91 -2.03
CA LYS A 87 -3.49 9.38 -0.91
C LYS A 87 -4.08 8.97 0.44
N PRO A 88 -5.34 9.29 0.79
CA PRO A 88 -5.90 8.88 2.09
C PRO A 88 -5.96 7.35 2.25
N ALA A 89 -6.26 6.57 1.20
CA ALA A 89 -6.23 5.11 1.27
C ALA A 89 -4.82 4.57 1.56
N CYS A 90 -3.80 5.09 0.87
CA CYS A 90 -2.41 4.68 1.10
C CYS A 90 -1.94 5.01 2.52
N TRP A 91 -2.26 6.20 3.03
CA TRP A 91 -1.89 6.60 4.39
C TRP A 91 -2.59 5.78 5.46
N ALA A 92 -3.89 5.51 5.29
CA ALA A 92 -4.64 4.67 6.22
C ALA A 92 -4.10 3.24 6.26
N LEU A 93 -3.85 2.64 5.09
CA LEU A 93 -3.26 1.31 5.00
C LEU A 93 -1.81 1.25 5.49
N ALA A 94 -1.02 2.31 5.29
CA ALA A 94 0.35 2.38 5.78
C ALA A 94 0.38 2.42 7.31
N GLY A 95 -0.45 3.27 7.92
CA GLY A 95 -0.59 3.35 9.38
C GLY A 95 -1.09 2.05 9.98
N PHE A 96 -2.12 1.45 9.37
CA PHE A 96 -2.63 0.13 9.77
C PHE A 96 -1.54 -0.96 9.67
N THR A 97 -0.84 -1.04 8.54
CA THR A 97 0.18 -2.07 8.31
C THR A 97 1.33 -1.90 9.30
N ALA A 98 1.81 -0.68 9.52
CA ALA A 98 2.84 -0.42 10.52
C ALA A 98 2.42 -0.84 11.93
N LEU A 99 1.20 -0.47 12.35
CA LEU A 99 0.68 -0.84 13.67
C LEU A 99 0.52 -2.36 13.81
N ALA A 100 -0.12 -3.02 12.83
CA ALA A 100 -0.32 -4.46 12.83
C ALA A 100 1.02 -5.21 12.87
N THR A 101 2.01 -4.75 12.12
CA THR A 101 3.35 -5.36 12.09
C THR A 101 4.03 -5.31 13.46
N VAL A 102 3.92 -4.18 14.16
CA VAL A 102 4.51 -4.05 15.50
C VAL A 102 3.81 -4.96 16.50
N LEU A 103 2.49 -5.14 16.37
CA LEU A 103 1.70 -5.98 17.25
C LEU A 103 1.90 -7.48 17.00
N TYR A 104 1.98 -7.90 15.74
CA TYR A 104 1.95 -9.32 15.35
C TYR A 104 3.32 -9.91 14.98
N HIS A 105 4.31 -9.08 14.61
CA HIS A 105 5.65 -9.53 14.19
C HIS A 105 6.75 -8.92 15.05
N GLY A 106 6.55 -8.98 16.37
CA GLY A 106 7.50 -8.49 17.37
C GLY A 106 8.75 -9.38 17.49
N PHE A 107 9.60 -9.41 16.46
CA PHE A 107 10.81 -10.25 16.42
C PHE A 107 11.76 -10.01 17.61
N TRP A 108 11.70 -8.83 18.25
CA TRP A 108 12.46 -8.47 19.44
C TRP A 108 12.05 -9.25 20.70
N HIS A 109 10.93 -9.97 20.68
CA HIS A 109 10.51 -10.87 21.75
C HIS A 109 10.99 -12.32 21.57
N ALA A 110 11.65 -12.64 20.46
CA ALA A 110 12.09 -13.99 20.12
C ALA A 110 13.62 -14.10 19.94
N THR A 111 14.14 -15.34 19.99
CA THR A 111 15.56 -15.64 19.75
C THR A 111 15.72 -16.82 18.76
N GLY A 112 16.93 -17.00 18.22
CA GLY A 112 17.25 -18.12 17.32
C GLY A 112 16.38 -18.17 16.06
N ALA A 113 15.87 -19.36 15.75
CA ALA A 113 15.02 -19.59 14.58
C ALA A 113 13.67 -18.85 14.65
N ALA A 114 13.06 -18.75 15.84
CA ALA A 114 11.81 -18.04 16.04
C ALA A 114 11.94 -16.54 15.73
N ARG A 115 13.08 -15.93 16.07
CA ARG A 115 13.36 -14.53 15.68
C ARG A 115 13.40 -14.33 14.17
N HIS A 116 14.01 -15.26 13.44
CA HIS A 116 14.06 -15.18 11.98
C HIS A 116 12.67 -15.34 11.35
N ALA A 117 11.84 -16.23 11.90
CA ALA A 117 10.47 -16.43 11.45
C ALA A 117 9.61 -15.16 11.56
N GLU A 118 9.82 -14.34 12.58
CA GLU A 118 9.11 -13.04 12.74
C GLU A 118 9.78 -11.88 12.01
N LEU A 119 11.10 -11.92 11.83
CA LEU A 119 11.83 -10.81 11.20
C LEU A 119 11.50 -10.68 9.71
N ILE A 120 11.32 -11.79 9.00
CA ILE A 120 10.98 -11.79 7.57
C ILE A 120 9.64 -11.06 7.30
N PRO A 121 8.50 -11.48 7.88
CA PRO A 121 7.22 -10.79 7.66
C PRO A 121 7.25 -9.35 8.18
N PHE A 122 7.99 -9.07 9.27
CA PHE A 122 8.22 -7.69 9.72
C PHE A 122 8.82 -6.83 8.61
N MET A 123 9.90 -7.30 7.97
CA MET A 123 10.57 -6.57 6.91
C MET A 123 9.74 -6.47 5.63
N GLU A 124 8.97 -7.50 5.28
CA GLU A 124 8.02 -7.47 4.17
C GLU A 124 6.99 -6.35 4.36
N HIS A 125 6.42 -6.23 5.56
CA HIS A 125 5.47 -5.17 5.87
C HIS A 125 6.12 -3.78 5.88
N VAL A 126 7.38 -3.63 6.32
CA VAL A 126 8.13 -2.36 6.18
C VAL A 126 8.25 -1.96 4.71
N CYS A 127 8.55 -2.92 3.82
CA CYS A 127 8.59 -2.68 2.38
C CYS A 127 7.20 -2.31 1.83
N ILE A 128 6.13 -2.96 2.27
CA ILE A 128 4.74 -2.63 1.89
C ILE A 128 4.39 -1.20 2.29
N VAL A 129 4.74 -0.78 3.52
CA VAL A 129 4.56 0.61 3.97
C VAL A 129 5.32 1.58 3.06
N GLY A 130 6.58 1.29 2.74
CA GLY A 130 7.34 2.10 1.78
C GLY A 130 6.68 2.19 0.40
N GLY A 131 6.19 1.06 -0.13
CA GLY A 131 5.46 1.00 -1.39
C GLY A 131 4.17 1.85 -1.37
N LEU A 132 3.41 1.80 -0.28
CA LEU A 132 2.22 2.62 -0.10
C LEU A 132 2.56 4.12 -0.07
N LEU A 133 3.63 4.52 0.61
CA LEU A 133 4.07 5.91 0.64
C LEU A 133 4.46 6.41 -0.76
N VAL A 134 5.19 5.60 -1.53
CA VAL A 134 5.52 5.91 -2.94
C VAL A 134 4.25 6.01 -3.79
N VAL A 135 3.35 5.03 -3.70
CA VAL A 135 2.08 5.03 -4.46
C VAL A 135 1.20 6.23 -4.10
N SER A 136 1.23 6.70 -2.85
CA SER A 136 0.48 7.89 -2.43
C SER A 136 0.86 9.18 -3.19
N THR A 137 2.06 9.20 -3.80
CA THR A 137 2.54 10.34 -4.61
C THR A 137 2.07 10.30 -6.06
N LEU A 138 1.42 9.22 -6.49
CA LEU A 138 0.98 9.01 -7.87
C LEU A 138 -0.37 9.67 -8.19
N GLU A 139 -1.00 10.32 -7.22
CA GLU A 139 -2.25 11.04 -7.43
C GLU A 139 -2.01 12.20 -8.42
N PRO A 140 -2.80 12.31 -9.51
CA PRO A 140 -2.71 13.45 -10.39
C PRO A 140 -2.98 14.70 -9.55
N GLY A 141 -1.94 15.52 -9.35
CA GLY A 141 -2.13 16.80 -8.68
C GLY A 141 -3.27 17.53 -9.36
N ARG A 142 -4.27 17.95 -8.59
CA ARG A 142 -5.16 19.05 -8.99
C ARG A 142 -4.25 20.25 -9.27
N ARG A 143 -3.83 20.39 -10.53
CA ARG A 143 -3.21 21.61 -11.07
C ARG A 143 -4.33 22.56 -11.44
#